data_AF-A0A3M2CSR0-F1
#
_entry.id   AF-A0A3M2CSR0-F1
#
_cell.length_a   1.000
_cell.length_b   1.000
_cell.length_c   1.000
_cell.angle_alpha   90.00
_cell.angle_beta   90.00
_cell.angle_gamma   90.00
#
_symmetry.space_group_name_H-M   'P 1'
#
loop_
_entity.id
_entity.type
_entity.pdbx_description
1 polymer ?
#
loop_
_entity_poly.entity_id
_entity_poly.type
_entity_poly.pdbx_seq_one_letter_code
_entity_poly.pdbx_strand_id
1 'polypeptide(L)'
;MMSSALSTIVLAIASTQPSVPTWDGSLPNRDDAAAVVAFVVGGPRDDQWVAGLQEATEWVRANPARYAPAVRDLLMQLPPGLDEYRVDDTHWSVGGVSDSWPYPTYMSIMPVVELLGREHAEPILREFAGAVLPLALEAKRRYADVEARWRPAWVAAGKPVGDARFEHAELVPLLREKEETGAAVRWLTSAWVRSVSTARRLGSPIFVDDSLTMLSDPDPIVRAWGAWMAGYVLQFAEERPDAVAALRAAAERLEASDVDSDQKAAAAIRDAFDPKPTPGLP
;
A
#
# COMPACT_ATOMS: atom_id res chain seq x y z
N MET A 1 41.54 -31.02 1.65
CA MET A 1 41.90 -29.59 1.59
C MET A 1 41.08 -28.92 0.48
N MET A 2 39.83 -28.58 0.76
CA MET A 2 38.95 -27.76 -0.10
C MET A 2 37.81 -27.27 0.79
N SER A 3 37.97 -26.10 1.42
CA SER A 3 36.87 -25.35 2.07
C SER A 3 37.37 -23.98 2.54
N SER A 4 37.75 -23.11 1.60
CA SER A 4 38.08 -21.71 1.94
C SER A 4 37.59 -20.68 0.92
N ALA A 5 37.02 -21.11 -0.21
CA ALA A 5 36.58 -20.19 -1.28
C ALA A 5 35.10 -19.79 -1.19
N LEU A 6 34.28 -20.50 -0.41
CA LEU A 6 32.84 -20.24 -0.30
C LEU A 6 32.47 -19.24 0.81
N SER A 7 33.33 -19.05 1.82
CA SER A 7 33.07 -18.09 2.90
C SER A 7 33.36 -16.63 2.51
N THR A 8 34.12 -16.39 1.44
CA THR A 8 34.44 -15.03 0.98
C THR A 8 33.34 -14.44 0.08
N ILE A 9 32.51 -15.27 -0.56
CA ILE A 9 31.45 -14.80 -1.47
C ILE A 9 30.15 -14.49 -0.71
N VAL A 10 29.89 -15.15 0.42
CA VAL A 10 28.70 -14.89 1.25
C VAL A 10 28.84 -13.63 2.11
N LEU A 11 30.07 -13.14 2.33
CA LEU A 11 30.32 -11.90 3.09
C LEU A 11 30.29 -10.62 2.22
N ALA A 12 30.21 -10.74 0.89
CA ALA A 12 30.27 -9.61 -0.03
C ALA A 12 28.89 -9.05 -0.43
N ILE A 13 27.79 -9.67 0.01
CA ILE A 13 26.40 -9.23 -0.30
C ILE A 13 25.75 -8.54 0.92
N ALA A 14 26.41 -8.56 2.08
CA ALA A 14 25.84 -8.07 3.35
C ALA A 14 26.19 -6.61 3.72
N SER A 15 26.77 -5.79 2.84
CA SER A 15 27.14 -4.42 3.22
C SER A 15 27.05 -3.35 2.12
N THR A 16 26.11 -3.47 1.19
CA THR A 16 25.63 -2.31 0.43
C THR A 16 24.24 -1.94 0.91
N GLN A 17 24.12 -1.65 2.21
CA GLN A 17 23.09 -0.71 2.62
C GLN A 17 23.48 0.61 1.95
N PRO A 18 22.64 1.22 1.09
CA PRO A 18 22.84 2.61 0.74
C PRO A 18 22.72 3.38 2.06
N SER A 19 23.86 3.78 2.62
CA SER A 19 23.88 4.78 3.67
C SER A 19 23.05 5.95 3.16
N VAL A 20 22.03 6.37 3.92
CA VAL A 20 21.33 7.64 3.63
C VAL A 20 22.45 8.68 3.50
N PRO A 21 22.70 9.23 2.30
CA PRO A 21 23.82 10.14 2.13
C PRO A 21 23.61 11.28 3.11
N THR A 22 24.59 11.53 3.98
CA THR A 22 24.61 12.77 4.77
C THR A 22 24.60 13.90 3.77
N TRP A 23 23.46 14.58 3.68
CA TRP A 23 23.25 15.59 2.66
C TRP A 23 24.16 16.78 2.95
N ASP A 24 25.09 17.07 2.04
CA ASP A 24 26.13 18.09 2.19
C ASP A 24 25.76 19.44 1.53
N GLY A 25 24.49 19.58 1.14
CA GLY A 25 24.00 20.72 0.37
C GLY A 25 24.06 20.54 -1.15
N SER A 26 24.62 19.44 -1.66
CA SER A 26 24.74 19.19 -3.10
C SER A 26 23.56 18.41 -3.67
N LEU A 27 23.22 18.70 -4.93
CA LEU A 27 22.28 17.89 -5.70
C LEU A 27 22.91 16.54 -6.08
N PRO A 28 22.12 15.46 -6.14
CA PRO A 28 22.61 14.21 -6.68
C PRO A 28 23.07 14.40 -8.13
N ASN A 29 24.01 13.56 -8.58
CA ASN A 29 24.37 13.51 -9.98
C ASN A 29 23.11 13.24 -10.81
N ARG A 30 22.71 14.21 -11.65
CA ARG A 30 21.54 14.11 -12.53
C ARG A 30 21.57 12.86 -13.41
N ASP A 31 22.77 12.36 -13.73
CA ASP A 31 22.90 11.17 -14.54
C ASP A 31 22.67 9.85 -13.79
N ASP A 32 22.70 9.89 -12.46
CA ASP A 32 22.41 8.74 -11.60
C ASP A 32 20.93 8.73 -11.22
N ALA A 33 20.15 7.94 -11.96
CA ALA A 33 18.71 7.83 -11.76
C ALA A 33 18.34 7.31 -10.36
N ALA A 34 19.14 6.40 -9.79
CA ALA A 34 18.88 5.86 -8.45
C ALA A 34 19.11 6.92 -7.38
N ALA A 35 20.21 7.68 -7.49
CA ALA A 35 20.49 8.78 -6.57
C ALA A 35 19.44 9.89 -6.63
N VAL A 36 19.00 10.27 -7.84
CA VAL A 36 17.92 11.26 -8.01
C VAL A 36 16.60 10.78 -7.40
N VAL A 37 16.18 9.54 -7.69
CA VAL A 37 14.93 8.99 -7.13
C VAL A 37 15.01 8.89 -5.60
N ALA A 38 16.11 8.39 -5.05
CA ALA A 38 16.31 8.31 -3.60
C ALA A 38 16.26 9.70 -2.94
N PHE A 39 16.87 10.70 -3.58
CA PHE A 39 16.85 12.09 -3.11
C PHE A 39 15.44 12.68 -3.07
N VAL A 40 14.62 12.47 -4.11
CA VAL A 40 13.23 12.94 -4.16
C VAL A 40 12.37 12.24 -3.12
N VAL A 41 12.65 10.96 -2.83
CA VAL A 41 11.87 10.14 -1.89
C VAL A 41 12.18 10.44 -0.41
N GLY A 42 13.41 10.82 -0.05
CA GLY A 42 13.80 10.77 1.36
C GLY A 42 15.00 11.62 1.79
N GLY A 43 15.06 12.91 1.44
CA GLY A 43 16.08 13.80 2.02
C GLY A 43 15.65 14.54 3.31
N PRO A 44 16.62 15.13 4.02
CA PRO A 44 16.39 15.90 5.23
C PRO A 44 15.52 17.10 4.89
N ARG A 45 14.36 17.25 5.53
CA ARG A 45 13.35 18.27 5.18
C ARG A 45 13.73 19.69 5.61
N ASP A 46 14.94 20.12 5.28
CA ASP A 46 15.42 21.49 5.49
C ASP A 46 15.22 22.36 4.23
N ASP A 47 15.40 23.68 4.38
CA ASP A 47 15.13 24.66 3.32
C ASP A 47 15.99 24.46 2.07
N GLN A 48 17.22 23.99 2.24
CA GLN A 48 18.13 23.80 1.12
C GLN A 48 17.81 22.49 0.37
N TRP A 49 17.33 21.44 1.07
CA TRP A 49 16.77 20.26 0.43
C TRP A 49 15.50 20.58 -0.36
N VAL A 50 14.62 21.45 0.16
CA VAL A 50 13.39 21.85 -0.57
C VAL A 50 13.73 22.51 -1.91
N ALA A 51 14.77 23.34 -1.95
CA ALA A 51 15.25 23.94 -3.21
C ALA A 51 15.77 22.86 -4.18
N GLY A 52 16.59 21.92 -3.69
CA GLY A 52 17.09 20.82 -4.53
C GLY A 52 15.99 19.84 -4.98
N LEU A 53 14.95 19.65 -4.16
CA LEU A 53 13.81 18.77 -4.46
C LEU A 53 13.05 19.24 -5.69
N GLN A 54 12.85 20.55 -5.83
CA GLN A 54 12.17 21.13 -6.98
C GLN A 54 12.93 20.82 -8.27
N GLU A 55 14.24 21.06 -8.28
CA GLU A 55 15.09 20.79 -9.43
C GLU A 55 15.13 19.28 -9.77
N ALA A 56 15.32 18.41 -8.79
CA ALA A 56 15.30 16.96 -8.99
C ALA A 56 13.94 16.45 -9.52
N THR A 57 12.83 17.03 -9.04
CA THR A 57 11.48 16.74 -9.52
C THR A 57 11.30 17.14 -10.99
N GLU A 58 11.83 18.29 -11.39
CA GLU A 58 11.82 18.73 -12.79
C GLU A 58 12.62 17.81 -13.69
N TRP A 59 13.76 17.29 -13.23
CA TRP A 59 14.52 16.31 -13.99
C TRP A 59 13.71 15.04 -14.26
N VAL A 60 13.00 14.53 -13.25
CA VAL A 60 12.12 13.36 -13.38
C VAL A 60 11.00 13.63 -14.39
N ARG A 61 10.29 14.76 -14.27
CA ARG A 61 9.22 15.13 -15.21
C ARG A 61 9.70 15.32 -16.64
N ALA A 62 10.89 15.88 -16.82
CA ALA A 62 11.44 16.17 -18.14
C ALA A 62 11.94 14.91 -18.87
N ASN A 63 12.30 13.84 -18.14
CA ASN A 63 12.85 12.61 -18.72
C ASN A 63 12.30 11.36 -18.01
N PRO A 64 10.98 11.13 -18.01
CA PRO A 64 10.35 10.09 -17.18
C PRO A 64 10.86 8.68 -17.51
N ALA A 65 11.08 8.38 -18.80
CA ALA A 65 11.67 7.11 -19.23
C ALA A 65 13.05 6.81 -18.59
N ARG A 66 13.85 7.83 -18.28
CA ARG A 66 15.17 7.66 -17.66
C ARG A 66 15.07 7.18 -16.20
N TYR A 67 14.09 7.71 -15.46
CA TYR A 67 13.96 7.46 -14.03
C TYR A 67 12.98 6.34 -13.70
N ALA A 68 12.11 5.96 -14.65
CA ALA A 68 11.14 4.88 -14.49
C ALA A 68 11.75 3.55 -13.98
N PRO A 69 12.91 3.08 -14.46
CA PRO A 69 13.54 1.86 -13.92
C PRO A 69 13.92 1.99 -12.44
N ALA A 70 14.51 3.12 -12.03
CA ALA A 70 14.89 3.34 -10.63
C ALA A 70 13.67 3.45 -9.71
N VAL A 71 12.59 4.10 -10.18
CA VAL A 71 11.30 4.13 -9.45
C VAL A 71 10.71 2.74 -9.29
N ARG A 72 10.71 1.94 -10.37
CA ARG A 72 10.26 0.55 -10.35
C ARG A 72 11.08 -0.27 -9.35
N ASP A 73 12.40 -0.23 -9.47
CA ASP A 73 13.28 -1.05 -8.63
C ASP A 73 13.13 -0.70 -7.15
N LEU A 74 12.97 0.58 -6.81
CA LEU A 74 12.72 1.02 -5.44
C LEU A 74 11.32 0.61 -4.93
N LEU A 75 10.28 0.65 -5.78
CA LEU A 75 8.95 0.14 -5.45
C LEU A 75 8.94 -1.37 -5.20
N MET A 76 9.70 -2.11 -6.00
CA MET A 76 9.74 -3.58 -5.96
C MET A 76 10.59 -4.15 -4.83
N GLN A 77 11.20 -3.31 -4.00
CA GLN A 77 11.82 -3.70 -2.71
C GLN A 77 10.75 -4.00 -1.65
N LEU A 78 9.82 -4.90 -1.96
CA LEU A 78 8.80 -5.39 -1.05
C LEU A 78 9.40 -6.50 -0.18
N PRO A 79 9.13 -6.51 1.15
CA PRO A 79 9.46 -7.67 1.96
C PRO A 79 8.78 -8.94 1.42
N PRO A 80 9.50 -10.07 1.28
CA PRO A 80 8.97 -11.29 0.68
C PRO A 80 7.92 -12.01 1.53
N GLY A 81 7.82 -11.72 2.83
CA GLY A 81 6.91 -12.41 3.75
C GLY A 81 6.15 -11.46 4.67
N LEU A 82 4.94 -11.88 5.08
CA LEU A 82 4.08 -11.09 5.99
C LEU A 82 4.74 -10.78 7.34
N ASP A 83 5.58 -11.68 7.83
CA ASP A 83 6.27 -11.54 9.12
C ASP A 83 7.35 -10.44 9.10
N GLU A 84 7.74 -9.97 7.91
CA GLU A 84 8.71 -8.89 7.73
C GLU A 84 8.04 -7.50 7.68
N TYR A 85 6.70 -7.45 7.64
CA TYR A 85 5.93 -6.21 7.79
C TYR A 85 5.62 -5.86 9.26
N ARG A 86 6.35 -6.48 10.19
CA ARG A 86 6.22 -6.22 11.62
C ARG A 86 6.60 -4.78 11.95
N VAL A 87 5.81 -4.16 12.83
CA VAL A 87 6.20 -2.93 13.51
C VAL A 87 6.97 -3.38 14.72
N ASP A 88 8.29 -3.16 14.76
CA ASP A 88 9.03 -3.32 16.00
C ASP A 88 8.40 -2.40 17.07
N ASP A 89 8.16 -2.96 18.26
CA ASP A 89 7.39 -2.40 19.38
C ASP A 89 7.88 -1.04 19.92
N THR A 90 8.91 -0.43 19.32
CA THR A 90 9.47 0.84 19.77
C THR A 90 8.82 2.09 19.18
N HIS A 91 7.93 2.01 18.18
CA HIS A 91 7.65 3.17 17.31
C HIS A 91 6.17 3.54 17.10
N TRP A 92 5.33 3.37 18.13
CA TRP A 92 4.04 4.06 18.20
C TRP A 92 4.22 5.52 18.64
N SER A 93 4.94 6.33 17.87
CA SER A 93 4.87 7.78 17.98
C SER A 93 3.91 8.31 16.92
N VAL A 94 2.71 8.68 17.39
CA VAL A 94 1.85 9.63 16.68
C VAL A 94 2.70 10.88 16.42
N GLY A 95 3.19 11.03 15.19
CA GLY A 95 3.95 12.21 14.75
C GLY A 95 5.48 12.14 14.76
N GLY A 96 6.12 10.97 14.89
CA GLY A 96 7.58 10.85 14.84
C GLY A 96 8.06 9.85 13.79
N VAL A 97 8.64 10.35 12.69
CA VAL A 97 9.41 9.53 11.74
C VAL A 97 10.71 9.12 12.44
N SER A 98 10.94 7.83 12.64
CA SER A 98 12.15 7.28 13.26
C SER A 98 13.24 7.04 12.21
N ASP A 99 14.50 7.29 12.59
CA ASP A 99 15.71 7.27 11.78
C ASP A 99 16.34 5.86 11.56
N SER A 100 15.69 4.77 11.98
CA SER A 100 16.26 3.41 11.86
C SER A 100 15.40 2.48 11.01
N TRP A 101 15.75 2.41 9.72
CA TRP A 101 15.24 1.54 8.63
C TRP A 101 13.83 1.81 8.06
N PRO A 102 13.64 1.66 6.73
CA PRO A 102 13.33 2.84 5.91
C PRO A 102 11.90 2.90 5.38
N TYR A 103 10.84 2.42 6.03
CA TYR A 103 9.51 2.46 5.38
C TYR A 103 8.54 3.43 6.05
N PRO A 104 8.19 4.51 5.31
CA PRO A 104 7.28 4.33 4.18
C PRO A 104 7.81 4.83 2.84
N THR A 105 8.89 4.24 2.30
CA THR A 105 9.41 4.54 0.95
C THR A 105 8.33 4.52 -0.12
N TYR A 106 7.39 3.57 -0.05
CA TYR A 106 6.28 3.54 -1.02
C TYR A 106 5.31 4.73 -0.87
N MET A 107 5.06 5.25 0.35
CA MET A 107 4.21 6.44 0.51
C MET A 107 4.88 7.67 -0.08
N SER A 108 6.20 7.76 0.05
CA SER A 108 7.01 8.84 -0.51
C SER A 108 7.30 8.69 -2.01
N ILE A 109 7.29 7.46 -2.55
CA ILE A 109 7.56 7.22 -3.97
C ILE A 109 6.33 7.36 -4.86
N MET A 110 5.10 7.18 -4.35
CA MET A 110 3.89 7.33 -5.17
C MET A 110 3.75 8.72 -5.82
N PRO A 111 4.08 9.83 -5.13
CA PRO A 111 4.21 11.14 -5.77
C PRO A 111 5.23 11.14 -6.92
N VAL A 112 6.35 10.42 -6.81
CA VAL A 112 7.37 10.29 -7.86
C VAL A 112 6.85 9.49 -9.05
N VAL A 113 6.08 8.42 -8.79
CA VAL A 113 5.40 7.65 -9.85
C VAL A 113 4.48 8.56 -10.67
N GLU A 114 3.77 9.50 -10.03
CA GLU A 114 2.92 10.46 -10.74
C GLU A 114 3.71 11.40 -11.65
N LEU A 115 4.94 11.77 -11.26
CA LEU A 115 5.83 12.59 -12.09
C LEU A 115 6.22 11.90 -13.40
N LEU A 116 6.18 10.56 -13.45
CA LEU A 116 6.53 9.80 -14.64
C LEU A 116 5.49 9.95 -15.76
N GLY A 117 4.27 10.38 -15.43
CA GLY A 117 3.14 10.40 -16.35
C GLY A 117 2.58 9.01 -16.63
N ARG A 118 1.36 8.98 -17.19
CA ARG A 118 0.57 7.75 -17.37
C ARG A 118 1.33 6.64 -18.10
N GLU A 119 1.95 6.97 -19.23
CA GLU A 119 2.65 6.00 -20.10
C GLU A 119 3.73 5.18 -19.37
N HIS A 120 4.51 5.82 -18.50
CA HIS A 120 5.59 5.16 -17.76
C HIS A 120 5.14 4.64 -16.39
N ALA A 121 4.17 5.29 -15.76
CA ALA A 121 3.67 4.91 -14.44
C ALA A 121 2.76 3.67 -14.48
N GLU A 122 1.89 3.53 -15.48
CA GLU A 122 0.95 2.42 -15.59
C GLU A 122 1.58 1.02 -15.46
N PRO A 123 2.63 0.66 -16.23
CA PRO A 123 3.24 -0.67 -16.11
C PRO A 123 3.86 -0.90 -14.71
N ILE A 124 4.46 0.13 -14.12
CA ILE A 124 5.04 0.06 -12.78
C ILE A 124 3.95 -0.16 -11.72
N LEU A 125 2.86 0.62 -11.80
CA LEU A 125 1.72 0.50 -10.89
C LEU A 125 1.06 -0.87 -11.03
N ARG A 126 0.93 -1.40 -12.24
CA ARG A 126 0.37 -2.73 -12.49
C ARG A 126 1.22 -3.81 -11.83
N GLU A 127 2.53 -3.77 -12.08
CA GLU A 127 3.47 -4.76 -11.54
C GLU A 127 3.48 -4.71 -10.01
N PHE A 128 3.61 -3.51 -9.43
CA PHE A 128 3.64 -3.30 -8.00
C PHE A 128 2.31 -3.73 -7.34
N ALA A 129 1.16 -3.31 -7.89
CA ALA A 129 -0.14 -3.72 -7.36
C ALA A 129 -0.35 -5.24 -7.48
N GLY A 130 0.12 -5.87 -8.56
CA GLY A 130 0.08 -7.32 -8.74
C GLY A 130 0.93 -8.08 -7.71
N ALA A 131 2.06 -7.51 -7.28
CA ALA A 131 2.89 -8.08 -6.22
C ALA A 131 2.29 -7.87 -4.81
N VAL A 132 1.70 -6.69 -4.55
CA VAL A 132 1.15 -6.33 -3.23
C VAL A 132 -0.19 -7.00 -2.95
N LEU A 133 -1.09 -7.08 -3.95
CA LEU A 133 -2.47 -7.52 -3.74
C LEU A 133 -2.59 -8.91 -3.11
N PRO A 134 -1.88 -9.97 -3.57
CA PRO A 134 -1.95 -11.29 -2.95
C PRO A 134 -1.54 -11.27 -1.47
N LEU A 135 -0.45 -10.55 -1.15
CA LEU A 135 0.03 -10.38 0.22
C LEU A 135 -1.01 -9.63 1.08
N ALA A 136 -1.61 -8.59 0.53
CA ALA A 136 -2.60 -7.79 1.25
C ALA A 136 -3.87 -8.59 1.57
N LEU A 137 -4.34 -9.41 0.62
CA LEU A 137 -5.48 -10.31 0.82
C LEU A 137 -5.14 -11.41 1.84
N GLU A 138 -3.95 -11.99 1.77
CA GLU A 138 -3.50 -12.97 2.75
C GLU A 138 -3.43 -12.36 4.17
N ALA A 139 -2.83 -11.18 4.31
CA ALA A 139 -2.78 -10.48 5.59
C ALA A 139 -4.19 -10.21 6.14
N LYS A 140 -5.13 -9.80 5.27
CA LYS A 140 -6.53 -9.57 5.66
C LYS A 140 -7.22 -10.84 6.15
N ARG A 141 -7.00 -11.99 5.48
CA ARG A 141 -7.53 -13.29 5.91
C ARG A 141 -6.97 -13.68 7.27
N ARG A 142 -5.64 -13.65 7.43
CA ARG A 142 -4.98 -13.95 8.72
C ARG A 142 -5.50 -13.05 9.84
N TYR A 143 -5.61 -11.74 9.59
CA TYR A 143 -6.17 -10.81 10.58
C TYR A 143 -7.62 -11.12 10.93
N ALA A 144 -8.46 -11.51 9.96
CA ALA A 144 -9.84 -11.91 10.22
C ALA A 144 -9.91 -13.15 11.12
N ASP A 145 -9.04 -14.15 10.88
CA ASP A 145 -8.94 -15.36 11.72
C ASP A 145 -8.47 -15.05 13.15
N VAL A 146 -7.53 -14.12 13.30
CA VAL A 146 -7.08 -13.65 14.62
C VAL A 146 -8.18 -12.87 15.32
N GLU A 147 -8.85 -11.93 14.64
CA GLU A 147 -9.94 -11.13 15.18
C GLU A 147 -11.11 -12.02 15.64
N ALA A 148 -11.40 -13.09 14.91
CA ALA A 148 -12.43 -14.07 15.26
C ALA A 148 -12.12 -14.84 16.56
N ARG A 149 -10.84 -15.01 16.92
CA ARG A 149 -10.41 -15.60 18.20
C ARG A 149 -10.28 -14.55 19.31
N TRP A 150 -9.66 -13.42 18.99
CA TRP A 150 -9.38 -12.34 19.93
C TRP A 150 -10.66 -11.69 20.47
N ARG A 151 -11.64 -11.40 19.60
CA ARG A 151 -12.84 -10.65 19.99
C ARG A 151 -13.69 -11.40 21.02
N PRO A 152 -14.01 -12.71 20.85
CA PRO A 152 -14.72 -13.47 21.90
C PRO A 152 -13.95 -13.53 23.21
N ALA A 153 -12.62 -13.75 23.17
CA ALA A 153 -11.79 -13.80 24.37
C ALA A 153 -11.79 -12.44 25.10
N TRP A 154 -11.65 -11.34 24.37
CA TRP A 154 -11.71 -9.98 24.92
C TRP A 154 -13.06 -9.68 25.56
N VAL A 155 -14.16 -10.13 24.94
CA VAL A 155 -15.52 -10.00 25.51
C VAL A 155 -15.67 -10.84 26.78
N ALA A 156 -15.19 -12.09 26.78
CA ALA A 156 -15.25 -12.98 27.94
C ALA A 156 -14.44 -12.43 29.13
N ALA A 157 -13.32 -11.75 28.86
CA ALA A 157 -12.48 -11.08 29.85
C ALA A 157 -13.07 -9.74 30.37
N GLY A 158 -14.29 -9.37 29.98
CA GLY A 158 -14.93 -8.12 30.42
C GLY A 158 -14.49 -6.87 29.66
N LYS A 159 -13.92 -7.03 28.46
CA LYS A 159 -13.48 -5.95 27.56
C LYS A 159 -12.43 -5.02 28.18
N PRO A 160 -11.30 -5.54 28.70
CA PRO A 160 -10.25 -4.70 29.27
C PRO A 160 -9.69 -3.71 28.23
N VAL A 161 -9.41 -2.48 28.65
CA VAL A 161 -8.88 -1.39 27.81
C VAL A 161 -7.59 -0.82 28.41
N GLY A 162 -6.84 -0.04 27.63
CA GLY A 162 -5.58 0.54 28.09
C GLY A 162 -4.57 -0.53 28.50
N ASP A 163 -3.91 -0.35 29.64
CA ASP A 163 -2.90 -1.28 30.14
C ASP A 163 -3.48 -2.63 30.57
N ALA A 164 -4.74 -2.65 31.05
CA ALA A 164 -5.41 -3.84 31.58
C ALA A 164 -5.53 -4.98 30.54
N ARG A 165 -5.49 -4.67 29.24
CA ARG A 165 -5.52 -5.70 28.17
C ARG A 165 -4.18 -6.44 28.04
N PHE A 166 -3.08 -5.84 28.50
CA PHE A 166 -1.73 -6.40 28.49
C PHE A 166 -1.40 -7.20 29.76
N GLU A 167 -2.26 -7.12 30.77
CA GLU A 167 -2.12 -7.86 32.04
C GLU A 167 -2.84 -9.23 32.00
N HIS A 168 -3.71 -9.45 31.02
CA HIS A 168 -4.51 -10.67 30.92
C HIS A 168 -3.77 -11.77 30.15
N ALA A 169 -3.29 -12.80 30.87
CA ALA A 169 -2.43 -13.86 30.33
C ALA A 169 -2.98 -14.55 29.08
N GLU A 170 -4.30 -14.71 28.98
CA GLU A 170 -4.96 -15.31 27.80
C GLU A 170 -5.12 -14.35 26.62
N LEU A 171 -5.19 -13.02 26.86
CA LEU A 171 -5.36 -12.03 25.79
C LEU A 171 -4.04 -11.62 25.17
N VAL A 172 -2.96 -11.59 25.96
CA VAL A 172 -1.65 -11.09 25.52
C VAL A 172 -1.15 -11.79 24.23
N PRO A 173 -1.18 -13.14 24.11
CA PRO A 173 -0.73 -13.80 22.88
C PRO A 173 -1.61 -13.43 21.67
N LEU A 174 -2.93 -13.40 21.85
CA LEU A 174 -3.89 -13.06 20.79
C LEU A 174 -3.80 -11.59 20.37
N LEU A 175 -3.53 -10.69 21.31
CA LEU A 175 -3.35 -9.27 21.05
C LEU A 175 -2.06 -9.03 20.26
N ARG A 176 -0.95 -9.68 20.64
CA ARG A 176 0.30 -9.61 19.88
C ARG A 176 0.10 -10.10 18.45
N GLU A 177 -0.50 -11.28 18.27
CA GLU A 177 -0.80 -11.83 16.95
C GLU A 177 -1.70 -10.89 16.12
N LYS A 178 -2.68 -10.23 16.77
CA LYS A 178 -3.57 -9.25 16.15
C LYS A 178 -2.84 -7.98 15.75
N GLU A 179 -1.91 -7.49 16.57
CA GLU A 179 -1.13 -6.28 16.28
C GLU A 179 -0.14 -6.53 15.13
N GLU A 180 0.53 -7.68 15.12
CA GLU A 180 1.43 -8.11 14.05
C GLU A 180 0.69 -8.25 12.70
N THR A 181 -0.40 -9.02 12.68
CA THR A 181 -1.20 -9.18 11.45
C THR A 181 -1.88 -7.87 11.04
N GLY A 182 -2.31 -7.07 12.02
CA GLY A 182 -2.90 -5.75 11.79
C GLY A 182 -1.93 -4.76 11.17
N ALA A 183 -0.64 -4.81 11.53
CA ALA A 183 0.42 -4.02 10.90
C ALA A 183 0.57 -4.39 9.42
N ALA A 184 0.78 -5.67 9.12
CA ALA A 184 0.90 -6.16 7.74
C ALA A 184 -0.33 -5.75 6.90
N VAL A 185 -1.53 -5.93 7.45
CA VAL A 185 -2.78 -5.48 6.83
C VAL A 185 -2.76 -3.99 6.50
N ARG A 186 -2.44 -3.13 7.48
CA ARG A 186 -2.42 -1.67 7.28
C ARG A 186 -1.43 -1.29 6.20
N TRP A 187 -0.23 -1.86 6.23
CA TRP A 187 0.83 -1.57 5.26
C TRP A 187 0.44 -1.97 3.84
N LEU A 188 0.10 -3.24 3.64
CA LEU A 188 -0.18 -3.79 2.32
C LEU A 188 -1.47 -3.22 1.71
N THR A 189 -2.51 -3.03 2.53
CA THR A 189 -3.74 -2.36 2.07
C THR A 189 -3.46 -0.92 1.67
N SER A 190 -2.65 -0.18 2.43
CA SER A 190 -2.30 1.20 2.09
C SER A 190 -1.49 1.29 0.81
N ALA A 191 -0.52 0.39 0.59
CA ALA A 191 0.25 0.33 -0.65
C ALA A 191 -0.64 0.05 -1.87
N TRP A 192 -1.56 -0.91 -1.77
CA TRP A 192 -2.50 -1.21 -2.84
C TRP A 192 -3.47 -0.05 -3.11
N VAL A 193 -4.11 0.51 -2.08
CA VAL A 193 -5.03 1.66 -2.18
C VAL A 193 -4.34 2.88 -2.81
N ARG A 194 -3.08 3.15 -2.45
CA ARG A 194 -2.31 4.24 -3.05
C ARG A 194 -2.02 3.98 -4.52
N SER A 195 -1.73 2.74 -4.90
CA SER A 195 -1.53 2.38 -6.31
C SER A 195 -2.79 2.67 -7.14
N VAL A 196 -3.97 2.26 -6.66
CA VAL A 196 -5.25 2.56 -7.29
C VAL A 196 -5.52 4.07 -7.33
N SER A 197 -5.24 4.78 -6.24
CA SER A 197 -5.43 6.23 -6.15
C SER A 197 -4.47 7.01 -7.07
N THR A 198 -3.25 6.55 -7.24
CA THR A 198 -2.27 7.14 -8.15
C THR A 198 -2.67 6.89 -9.60
N ALA A 199 -3.10 5.67 -9.95
CA ALA A 199 -3.68 5.38 -11.27
C ALA A 199 -4.90 6.27 -11.55
N ARG A 200 -5.77 6.47 -10.55
CA ARG A 200 -6.92 7.38 -10.62
C ARG A 200 -6.51 8.81 -10.96
N ARG A 201 -5.50 9.36 -10.28
CA ARG A 201 -4.98 10.72 -10.52
C ARG A 201 -4.36 10.88 -11.90
N LEU A 202 -3.75 9.80 -12.42
CA LEU A 202 -3.19 9.75 -13.76
C LEU A 202 -4.23 9.56 -14.87
N GLY A 203 -5.52 9.46 -14.53
CA GLY A 203 -6.58 9.18 -15.50
C GLY A 203 -6.39 7.82 -16.16
N SER A 204 -5.88 6.85 -15.41
CA SER A 204 -5.62 5.50 -15.89
C SER A 204 -6.72 4.53 -15.43
N PRO A 205 -7.42 3.83 -16.35
CA PRO A 205 -8.43 2.82 -16.03
C PRO A 205 -7.83 1.43 -15.78
N ILE A 206 -6.51 1.31 -15.55
CA ILE A 206 -5.83 0.00 -15.47
C ILE A 206 -6.53 -0.97 -14.51
N PHE A 207 -7.00 -0.53 -13.35
CA PHE A 207 -7.59 -1.45 -12.36
C PHE A 207 -9.09 -1.70 -12.53
N VAL A 208 -9.73 -1.21 -13.60
CA VAL A 208 -11.19 -1.38 -13.79
C VAL A 208 -11.57 -2.86 -13.88
N ASP A 209 -10.87 -3.64 -14.69
CA ASP A 209 -11.17 -5.08 -14.87
C ASP A 209 -10.85 -5.89 -13.61
N ASP A 210 -9.84 -5.48 -12.84
CA ASP A 210 -9.50 -6.09 -11.55
C ASP A 210 -10.67 -5.94 -10.57
N SER A 211 -11.27 -4.75 -10.48
CA SER A 211 -12.45 -4.51 -9.62
C SER A 211 -13.62 -5.42 -9.98
N LEU A 212 -13.93 -5.56 -11.27
CA LEU A 212 -15.04 -6.41 -11.74
C LEU A 212 -14.77 -7.90 -11.48
N THR A 213 -13.52 -8.32 -11.66
CA THR A 213 -13.07 -9.67 -11.33
C THR A 213 -13.23 -9.94 -9.84
N MET A 214 -12.78 -9.02 -8.98
CA MET A 214 -12.90 -9.12 -7.53
C MET A 214 -14.36 -9.21 -7.06
N LEU A 215 -15.29 -8.49 -7.69
CA LEU A 215 -16.72 -8.54 -7.36
C LEU A 215 -17.37 -9.92 -7.63
N SER A 216 -16.77 -10.70 -8.51
CA SER A 216 -17.23 -12.04 -8.88
C SER A 216 -16.57 -13.15 -8.07
N ASP A 217 -15.57 -12.82 -7.25
CA ASP A 217 -14.82 -13.77 -6.44
C ASP A 217 -15.69 -14.40 -5.32
N PRO A 218 -15.58 -15.70 -5.02
CA PRO A 218 -16.31 -16.32 -3.91
C PRO A 218 -15.81 -15.90 -2.51
N ASP A 219 -14.61 -15.32 -2.38
CA ASP A 219 -14.10 -14.78 -1.12
C ASP A 219 -14.73 -13.41 -0.79
N PRO A 220 -15.45 -13.28 0.33
CA PRO A 220 -16.07 -12.01 0.73
C PRO A 220 -15.06 -10.88 0.97
N ILE A 221 -13.80 -11.18 1.34
CA ILE A 221 -12.75 -10.17 1.50
C ILE A 221 -12.39 -9.56 0.15
N VAL A 222 -12.25 -10.40 -0.89
CA VAL A 222 -11.95 -9.97 -2.25
C VAL A 222 -13.11 -9.15 -2.82
N ARG A 223 -14.36 -9.62 -2.63
CA ARG A 223 -15.55 -8.85 -3.05
C ARG A 223 -15.64 -7.48 -2.40
N ALA A 224 -15.34 -7.38 -1.10
CA ALA A 224 -15.35 -6.09 -0.40
C ALA A 224 -14.35 -5.09 -0.99
N TRP A 225 -13.18 -5.57 -1.43
CA TRP A 225 -12.18 -4.74 -2.11
C TRP A 225 -12.65 -4.32 -3.50
N GLY A 226 -13.24 -5.24 -4.27
CA GLY A 226 -13.88 -4.92 -5.55
C GLY A 226 -14.97 -3.85 -5.42
N ALA A 227 -15.80 -3.93 -4.38
CA ALA A 227 -16.84 -2.96 -4.08
C ALA A 227 -16.29 -1.60 -3.65
N TRP A 228 -15.21 -1.56 -2.86
CA TRP A 228 -14.51 -0.32 -2.51
C TRP A 228 -14.01 0.45 -3.75
N MET A 229 -13.64 -0.28 -4.82
CA MET A 229 -13.21 0.31 -6.09
C MET A 229 -14.35 0.88 -6.96
N ALA A 230 -15.61 0.75 -6.56
CA ALA A 230 -16.76 1.24 -7.35
C ALA A 230 -16.59 2.71 -7.78
N GLY A 231 -16.19 3.59 -6.86
CA GLY A 231 -15.95 5.00 -7.18
C GLY A 231 -14.79 5.24 -8.16
N TYR A 232 -13.78 4.37 -8.17
CA TYR A 232 -12.72 4.39 -9.18
C TYR A 232 -13.26 3.99 -10.56
N VAL A 233 -14.05 2.92 -10.64
CA VAL A 233 -14.69 2.48 -11.90
C VAL A 233 -15.59 3.57 -12.48
N LEU A 234 -16.40 4.22 -11.63
CA LEU A 234 -17.33 5.28 -12.06
C LEU A 234 -16.65 6.52 -12.61
N GLN A 235 -15.42 6.84 -12.19
CA GLN A 235 -14.67 7.93 -12.80
C GLN A 235 -14.39 7.69 -14.28
N PHE A 236 -14.29 6.43 -14.70
CA PHE A 236 -14.02 6.04 -16.09
C PHE A 236 -15.30 5.66 -16.83
N ALA A 237 -16.48 6.13 -16.39
CA ALA A 237 -17.75 5.75 -16.98
C ALA A 237 -17.87 6.07 -18.49
N GLU A 238 -17.24 7.16 -18.95
CA GLU A 238 -17.22 7.53 -20.38
C GLU A 238 -16.32 6.60 -21.20
N GLU A 239 -15.17 6.20 -20.65
CA GLU A 239 -14.21 5.29 -21.31
C GLU A 239 -14.63 3.82 -21.24
N ARG A 240 -15.32 3.43 -20.16
CA ARG A 240 -15.69 2.06 -19.79
C ARG A 240 -17.16 1.95 -19.38
N PRO A 241 -18.12 2.27 -20.28
CA PRO A 241 -19.54 2.16 -19.97
C PRO A 241 -19.98 0.71 -19.71
N ASP A 242 -19.27 -0.26 -20.29
CA ASP A 242 -19.41 -1.69 -20.01
C ASP A 242 -19.13 -2.02 -18.55
N ALA A 243 -18.09 -1.44 -17.97
CA ALA A 243 -17.72 -1.65 -16.57
C ALA A 243 -18.76 -1.07 -15.61
N VAL A 244 -19.36 0.07 -15.96
CA VAL A 244 -20.48 0.65 -15.19
C VAL A 244 -21.70 -0.26 -15.21
N ALA A 245 -22.04 -0.83 -16.37
CA ALA A 245 -23.13 -1.80 -16.48
C ALA A 245 -22.84 -3.07 -15.66
N ALA A 246 -21.61 -3.58 -15.72
CA ALA A 246 -21.19 -4.72 -14.92
C ALA A 246 -21.23 -4.42 -13.41
N LEU A 247 -20.85 -3.21 -12.99
CA LEU A 247 -20.92 -2.77 -11.60
C LEU A 247 -22.37 -2.71 -11.09
N ARG A 248 -23.31 -2.23 -11.90
CA ARG A 248 -24.76 -2.26 -11.58
C ARG A 248 -25.27 -3.69 -11.44
N ALA A 249 -24.96 -4.55 -12.41
CA ALA A 249 -25.36 -5.96 -12.36
C ALA A 249 -24.77 -6.68 -11.15
N ALA A 250 -23.52 -6.36 -10.77
CA ALA A 250 -22.90 -6.88 -9.56
C ALA A 250 -23.65 -6.42 -8.29
N ALA A 251 -24.04 -5.14 -8.21
CA ALA A 251 -24.81 -4.63 -7.07
C ALA A 251 -26.17 -5.33 -6.93
N GLU A 252 -26.90 -5.52 -8.03
CA GLU A 252 -28.19 -6.24 -8.04
C GLU A 252 -28.04 -7.70 -7.59
N ARG A 253 -27.03 -8.40 -8.12
CA ARG A 253 -26.72 -9.78 -7.73
C ARG A 253 -26.36 -9.90 -6.25
N LEU A 254 -25.52 -8.99 -5.75
CA LEU A 254 -25.08 -8.98 -4.35
C LEU A 254 -26.21 -8.59 -3.39
N GLU A 255 -27.15 -7.74 -3.82
CA GLU A 255 -28.35 -7.41 -3.05
C GLU A 255 -29.29 -8.60 -2.86
N ALA A 256 -29.42 -9.44 -3.89
CA ALA A 256 -30.25 -10.64 -3.84
C ALA A 256 -29.65 -11.76 -2.97
N SER A 257 -28.44 -11.59 -2.45
CA SER A 257 -27.78 -12.54 -1.55
C SER A 257 -28.27 -12.36 -0.11
N ASP A 258 -28.48 -13.47 0.60
CA ASP A 258 -28.79 -13.49 2.04
C ASP A 258 -27.52 -13.33 2.91
N VAL A 259 -26.35 -13.15 2.29
CA VAL A 259 -25.07 -12.99 2.98
C VAL A 259 -24.85 -11.51 3.34
N ASP A 260 -24.72 -11.21 4.63
CA ASP A 260 -24.50 -9.85 5.17
C ASP A 260 -23.33 -9.10 4.50
N SER A 261 -22.22 -9.80 4.21
CA SER A 261 -21.08 -9.19 3.51
C SER A 261 -21.41 -8.79 2.07
N ASP A 262 -22.28 -9.54 1.39
CA ASP A 262 -22.71 -9.22 0.02
C ASP A 262 -23.64 -8.02 0.01
N GLN A 263 -24.56 -7.94 0.97
CA GLN A 263 -25.42 -6.77 1.13
C GLN A 263 -24.61 -5.50 1.43
N LYS A 264 -23.57 -5.59 2.26
CA LYS A 264 -22.64 -4.48 2.51
C LYS A 264 -21.88 -4.07 1.25
N ALA A 265 -21.42 -5.03 0.44
CA ALA A 265 -20.76 -4.75 -0.82
C ALA A 265 -21.73 -4.08 -1.82
N ALA A 266 -22.97 -4.57 -1.93
CA ALA A 266 -24.01 -3.97 -2.76
C ALA A 266 -24.33 -2.52 -2.34
N ALA A 267 -24.43 -2.27 -1.04
CA ALA A 267 -24.65 -0.94 -0.49
C ALA A 267 -23.48 0.01 -0.82
N ALA A 268 -22.23 -0.43 -0.65
CA ALA A 268 -21.06 0.36 -0.99
C ALA A 268 -21.01 0.74 -2.48
N ILE A 269 -21.41 -0.18 -3.37
CA ILE A 269 -21.50 0.12 -4.80
C ILE A 269 -22.59 1.16 -5.08
N ARG A 270 -23.77 1.03 -4.46
CA ARG A 270 -24.88 1.99 -4.62
C ARG A 270 -24.51 3.38 -4.09
N ASP A 271 -23.90 3.45 -2.93
CA ASP A 271 -23.41 4.71 -2.35
C ASP A 271 -22.37 5.39 -3.27
N ALA A 272 -21.63 4.63 -4.09
CA ALA A 272 -20.73 5.20 -5.09
C ALA A 272 -21.48 5.80 -6.30
N PHE A 273 -22.62 5.22 -6.70
CA PHE A 273 -23.47 5.76 -7.77
C PHE A 273 -24.24 7.02 -7.34
N ASP A 274 -24.61 7.11 -6.07
CA ASP A 274 -25.34 8.23 -5.48
C ASP A 274 -24.62 8.70 -4.21
N PRO A 275 -23.50 9.43 -4.35
CA PRO A 275 -22.73 9.88 -3.20
C PRO A 275 -23.58 10.87 -2.42
N LYS A 276 -23.99 10.46 -1.21
CA LYS A 276 -24.71 11.35 -0.30
C LYS A 276 -23.89 12.62 -0.07
N PRO A 277 -24.52 13.81 -0.10
CA PRO A 277 -23.81 15.05 0.17
C PRO A 277 -23.13 14.96 1.53
N THR A 278 -21.82 15.23 1.55
CA THR A 278 -21.07 15.28 2.80
C THR A 278 -21.55 16.50 3.58
N PRO A 279 -22.07 16.38 4.81
CA PRO A 279 -22.47 17.54 5.58
C PRO A 279 -21.24 18.45 5.80
N GLY A 280 -21.27 19.65 5.22
CA GLY A 280 -20.28 20.70 5.50
C GLY A 280 -19.16 20.93 4.48
N LEU A 281 -19.30 20.47 3.24
CA LEU A 281 -18.49 21.00 2.13
C LEU A 281 -19.41 21.76 1.15
N PRO A 282 -19.04 22.99 0.74
CA PRO A 282 -19.84 23.83 -0.15
C PRO A 282 -20.03 23.23 -1.55
#